data_AF-A0A3C0NLW7-F1
#
_entry.id   AF-A0A3C0NLW7-F1
#
_cell.length_a   1.000
_cell.length_b   1.000
_cell.length_c   1.000
_cell.angle_alpha   90.00
_cell.angle_beta   90.00
_cell.angle_gamma   90.00
#
_symmetry.space_group_name_H-M   'P 1'
#
loop_
_entity.id
_entity.type
_entity.pdbx_description
1 polymer ?
#
loop_
_entity_poly.entity_id
_entity_poly.type
_entity_poly.pdbx_seq_one_letter_code
_entity_poly.pdbx_strand_id
1 'polypeptide(L)'
;MKKLKNQFGKLAQRIIDTAMGNGLMQEETTADGERYVTPGIGALIRQAGAEGCVLLKNDGALPLSREKEVAVFGRCQLDWFYVGYGSGGDVNAPYHVNLIDGLRNAGLRLNAEVLRSYETWTQQEDNMADHGWWGHWPMNYPEMPLDAAMVQRAAQTADTALVVIGRAAGEDRENTLTKGSYYLTDEERAMLDTVTAAFSRVVVLLNIGNIMDMAWTEEYGDKLSALMIVWQSGMESGNAVADVLTGNVTPCGKLSDTIARRYEDYPSSANFGGKA
;
A
#
# COMPACT_ATOMS: atom_id res chain seq x y z
N MET A 1 -14.59 24.66 11.57
CA MET A 1 -14.68 25.39 10.28
C MET A 1 -14.19 24.59 9.07
N LYS A 2 -13.03 23.93 9.10
CA LYS A 2 -12.51 23.09 7.99
C LYS A 2 -13.38 21.86 7.70
N LYS A 3 -13.84 21.16 8.76
CA LYS A 3 -14.76 20.00 8.69
C LYS A 3 -16.12 20.35 8.05
N LEU A 4 -16.69 21.52 8.41
CA LEU A 4 -17.94 22.02 7.84
C LEU A 4 -17.79 22.40 6.36
N LYS A 5 -16.66 23.03 5.98
CA LYS A 5 -16.35 23.32 4.56
C LYS A 5 -16.18 22.05 3.73
N ASN A 6 -15.54 21.00 4.27
CA ASN A 6 -15.40 19.72 3.58
C ASN A 6 -16.75 19.02 3.38
N GLN A 7 -17.62 19.02 4.40
CA GLN A 7 -18.96 18.43 4.29
C GLN A 7 -19.85 19.20 3.30
N PHE A 8 -19.81 20.54 3.31
CA PHE A 8 -20.52 21.36 2.32
C PHE A 8 -19.97 21.17 0.91
N GLY A 9 -18.65 21.02 0.75
CA GLY A 9 -18.02 20.72 -0.54
C GLY A 9 -18.47 19.37 -1.09
N LYS A 10 -18.44 18.31 -0.27
CA LYS A 10 -18.91 16.96 -0.66
C LYS A 10 -20.40 16.95 -1.03
N LEU A 11 -21.24 17.71 -0.31
CA LEU A 11 -22.68 17.80 -0.59
C LEU A 11 -22.98 18.59 -1.87
N ALA A 12 -22.32 19.74 -2.06
CA ALA A 12 -22.48 20.56 -3.24
C ALA A 12 -22.00 19.83 -4.51
N GLN A 13 -20.89 19.10 -4.41
CA GLN A 13 -20.37 18.29 -5.51
C GLN A 13 -21.32 17.14 -5.87
N ARG A 14 -21.85 16.40 -4.89
CA ARG A 14 -22.88 15.37 -5.13
C ARG A 14 -24.11 15.90 -5.87
N ILE A 15 -24.58 17.09 -5.51
CA ILE A 15 -25.72 17.73 -6.18
C ILE A 15 -25.36 18.11 -7.61
N ILE A 16 -24.15 18.64 -7.83
CA ILE A 16 -23.62 18.98 -9.15
C ILE A 16 -23.51 17.73 -10.03
N ASP A 17 -22.95 16.64 -9.52
CA ASP A 17 -22.75 15.40 -10.27
C ASP A 17 -24.09 14.72 -10.61
N THR A 18 -25.06 14.82 -9.69
CA THR A 18 -26.44 14.33 -9.91
C THR A 18 -27.21 15.19 -10.92
N ALA A 19 -26.99 16.52 -10.93
CA ALA A 19 -27.70 17.46 -11.78
C ALA A 19 -27.09 17.62 -13.17
N MET A 20 -25.76 17.48 -13.30
CA MET A 20 -25.05 17.66 -14.57
C MET A 20 -24.91 16.38 -15.39
N GLY A 21 -25.31 15.22 -14.84
CA GLY A 21 -25.45 13.98 -15.61
C GLY A 21 -24.20 13.67 -16.42
N ASN A 22 -23.09 13.38 -15.77
CA ASN A 22 -21.97 12.76 -16.48
C ASN A 22 -22.46 11.39 -16.96
N GLY A 23 -22.71 11.24 -18.26
CA GLY A 23 -23.00 9.97 -18.93
C GLY A 23 -21.84 8.96 -18.91
N LEU A 24 -20.95 9.07 -17.91
CA LEU A 24 -19.78 8.26 -17.61
C LEU A 24 -19.80 7.73 -16.17
N MET A 25 -20.86 8.00 -15.40
CA MET A 25 -21.09 7.28 -14.15
C MET A 25 -21.40 5.83 -14.52
N GLN A 26 -20.38 4.98 -14.50
CA GLN A 26 -20.61 3.54 -14.44
C GLN A 26 -21.41 3.32 -13.16
N GLU A 27 -22.68 2.92 -13.29
CA GLU A 27 -23.45 2.47 -12.14
C GLU A 27 -22.62 1.35 -11.48
N GLU A 28 -22.35 1.48 -10.17
CA GLU A 28 -21.78 0.38 -9.39
C GLU A 28 -22.61 -0.86 -9.72
N THR A 29 -22.00 -1.80 -10.43
CA THR A 29 -22.71 -2.98 -10.90
C THR A 29 -22.87 -3.88 -9.68
N THR A 30 -23.92 -3.67 -8.90
CA THR A 30 -24.21 -4.51 -7.75
C THR A 30 -24.68 -5.87 -8.28
N ALA A 31 -23.78 -6.85 -8.28
CA ALA A 31 -24.10 -8.22 -8.62
C ALA A 31 -24.70 -8.92 -7.39
N ASP A 32 -26.00 -9.19 -7.43
CA ASP A 32 -26.70 -10.01 -6.44
C ASP A 32 -26.73 -11.48 -6.90
N GLY A 33 -26.24 -12.41 -6.06
CA GLY A 33 -26.24 -13.84 -6.35
C GLY A 33 -25.27 -14.66 -5.49
N GLU A 34 -25.31 -16.00 -5.64
CA GLU A 34 -24.31 -16.87 -5.01
C GLU A 34 -22.92 -16.56 -5.58
N ARG A 35 -21.98 -16.27 -4.69
CA ARG A 35 -20.58 -16.02 -5.06
C ARG A 35 -19.93 -17.33 -5.48
N TYR A 36 -19.86 -17.59 -6.77
CA TYR A 36 -19.10 -18.72 -7.31
C TYR A 36 -17.63 -18.34 -7.43
N VAL A 37 -16.78 -19.04 -6.68
CA VAL A 37 -15.32 -18.93 -6.79
C VAL A 37 -14.83 -20.15 -7.56
N THR A 38 -14.23 -19.93 -8.73
CA THR A 38 -13.65 -21.02 -9.52
C THR A 38 -12.67 -21.84 -8.66
N PRO A 39 -12.85 -23.16 -8.52
CA PRO A 39 -11.96 -23.98 -7.72
C PRO A 39 -10.49 -23.80 -8.12
N GLY A 40 -9.62 -23.55 -7.14
CA GLY A 40 -8.19 -23.36 -7.36
C GLY A 40 -7.77 -21.93 -7.77
N ILE A 41 -8.69 -21.02 -8.08
CA ILE A 41 -8.33 -19.67 -8.53
C ILE A 41 -7.56 -18.88 -7.47
N GLY A 42 -7.93 -19.01 -6.19
CA GLY A 42 -7.20 -18.37 -5.08
C GLY A 42 -5.75 -18.86 -5.00
N ALA A 43 -5.51 -20.15 -5.16
CA ALA A 43 -4.14 -20.69 -5.16
C ALA A 43 -3.30 -20.13 -6.33
N LEU A 44 -3.89 -20.01 -7.52
CA LEU A 44 -3.22 -19.42 -8.69
C LEU A 44 -2.93 -17.92 -8.49
N ILE A 45 -3.88 -17.16 -7.94
CA ILE A 45 -3.68 -15.73 -7.64
C ILE A 45 -2.56 -15.56 -6.61
N ARG A 46 -2.57 -16.35 -5.53
CA ARG A 46 -1.54 -16.34 -4.50
C ARG A 46 -0.16 -16.64 -5.09
N GLN A 47 -0.05 -17.67 -5.93
CA GLN A 47 1.19 -18.02 -6.61
C GLN A 47 1.67 -16.87 -7.52
N ALA A 48 0.79 -16.35 -8.39
CA ALA A 48 1.14 -15.26 -9.30
C ALA A 48 1.57 -13.99 -8.55
N GLY A 49 0.90 -13.65 -7.44
CA GLY A 49 1.28 -12.53 -6.58
C GLY A 49 2.66 -12.70 -5.95
N ALA A 50 3.00 -13.92 -5.50
CA ALA A 50 4.29 -14.21 -4.90
C ALA A 50 5.42 -14.18 -5.94
N GLU A 51 5.20 -14.77 -7.11
CA GLU A 51 6.15 -14.74 -8.23
C GLU A 51 6.34 -13.33 -8.82
N GLY A 52 5.34 -12.46 -8.69
CA GLY A 52 5.40 -11.06 -9.11
C GLY A 52 6.18 -10.13 -8.19
N CYS A 53 6.44 -10.53 -6.94
CA CYS A 53 7.19 -9.70 -5.98
C CYS A 53 8.64 -9.46 -6.47
N VAL A 54 9.07 -8.20 -6.46
CA VAL A 54 10.40 -7.77 -6.94
C VAL A 54 11.25 -7.32 -5.75
N LEU A 55 12.22 -8.15 -5.37
CA LEU A 55 13.20 -7.83 -4.34
C LEU A 55 14.31 -6.93 -4.91
N LEU A 56 14.40 -5.68 -4.44
CA LEU A 56 15.34 -4.67 -4.95
C LEU A 56 16.61 -4.59 -4.11
N LYS A 57 16.48 -4.74 -2.78
CA LYS A 57 17.58 -4.75 -1.83
C LYS A 57 17.32 -5.82 -0.77
N ASN A 58 18.36 -6.53 -0.35
CA ASN A 58 18.34 -7.42 0.81
C ASN A 58 19.77 -7.64 1.31
N ASP A 59 20.07 -7.26 2.55
CA ASP A 59 21.35 -7.48 3.23
C ASP A 59 21.37 -8.76 4.10
N GLY A 60 20.37 -9.63 3.91
CA GLY A 60 20.13 -10.82 4.73
C GLY A 60 18.99 -10.68 5.74
N ALA A 61 18.27 -9.54 5.73
CA ALA A 61 17.08 -9.34 6.55
C ALA A 61 15.86 -10.20 6.14
N LEU A 62 15.77 -10.62 4.88
CA LEU A 62 14.75 -11.56 4.41
C LEU A 62 15.38 -12.93 4.05
N PRO A 63 14.69 -14.06 4.34
CA PRO A 63 13.33 -14.16 4.88
C PRO A 63 13.23 -13.86 6.39
N LEU A 64 12.04 -13.48 6.85
CA LEU A 64 11.72 -13.20 8.24
C LEU A 64 11.77 -14.47 9.09
N SER A 65 12.29 -14.34 10.31
CA SER A 65 12.24 -15.42 11.31
C SER A 65 10.84 -15.59 11.88
N ARG A 66 10.41 -16.84 12.04
CA ARG A 66 9.16 -17.21 12.72
C ARG A 66 9.27 -17.19 14.24
N GLU A 67 10.49 -17.17 14.77
CA GLU A 67 10.75 -17.23 16.22
C GLU A 67 10.67 -15.86 16.89
N LYS A 68 10.93 -14.80 16.13
CA LYS A 68 10.98 -13.42 16.60
C LYS A 68 9.70 -12.66 16.24
N GLU A 69 9.42 -11.61 16.99
CA GLU A 69 8.34 -10.70 16.66
C GLU A 69 8.74 -9.75 15.53
N VAL A 70 7.75 -9.39 14.72
CA VAL A 70 7.86 -8.38 13.66
C VAL A 70 6.94 -7.21 14.03
N ALA A 71 7.48 -6.00 14.04
CA ALA A 71 6.69 -4.79 14.22
C ALA A 71 6.33 -4.24 12.83
N VAL A 72 5.03 -4.20 12.51
CA VAL A 72 4.55 -3.75 11.20
C VAL A 72 4.07 -2.31 11.29
N PHE A 73 4.66 -1.43 10.49
CA PHE A 73 4.36 -0.01 10.41
C PHE A 73 3.80 0.34 9.03
N GLY A 74 3.06 1.43 8.96
CA GLY A 74 2.34 1.86 7.77
C GLY A 74 0.89 1.39 7.82
N ARG A 75 -0.07 2.30 7.64
CA ARG A 75 -1.50 1.94 7.71
C ARG A 75 -1.94 0.97 6.63
N CYS A 76 -1.23 0.96 5.50
CA CYS A 76 -1.51 0.08 4.38
C CYS A 76 -1.28 -1.40 4.73
N GLN A 77 -0.74 -1.72 5.91
CA GLN A 77 -0.77 -3.08 6.46
C GLN A 77 -2.21 -3.60 6.67
N LEU A 78 -3.15 -2.71 7.01
CA LEU A 78 -4.58 -2.97 7.20
C LEU A 78 -5.40 -2.47 6.00
N ASP A 79 -5.21 -1.21 5.63
CA ASP A 79 -5.88 -0.55 4.50
C ASP A 79 -5.15 -0.85 3.18
N TRP A 80 -5.05 -2.14 2.85
CA TRP A 80 -4.25 -2.64 1.74
C TRP A 80 -4.85 -2.26 0.38
N PHE A 81 -4.00 -1.85 -0.57
CA PHE A 81 -4.42 -1.68 -1.96
C PHE A 81 -4.34 -3.02 -2.69
N TYR A 82 -5.50 -3.63 -2.95
CA TYR A 82 -5.60 -4.93 -3.61
C TYR A 82 -5.48 -4.85 -5.13
N VAL A 83 -5.98 -3.76 -5.71
CA VAL A 83 -6.11 -3.49 -7.15
C VAL A 83 -6.05 -1.98 -7.39
N GLY A 84 -5.87 -1.57 -8.65
CA GLY A 84 -6.10 -0.18 -9.07
C GLY A 84 -7.59 0.15 -9.06
N TYR A 85 -7.93 1.42 -9.26
CA TYR A 85 -9.31 1.91 -9.31
C TYR A 85 -9.86 2.01 -10.74
N GLY A 86 -11.18 2.00 -10.88
CA GLY A 86 -11.90 1.98 -12.16
C GLY A 86 -12.37 0.59 -12.52
N SER A 87 -12.58 0.33 -13.81
CA SER A 87 -13.18 -0.91 -14.30
C SER A 87 -12.47 -2.19 -13.82
N GLY A 88 -11.14 -2.18 -13.72
CA GLY A 88 -10.35 -3.30 -13.20
C GLY A 88 -10.33 -3.42 -11.66
N GLY A 89 -10.75 -2.37 -10.96
CA GLY A 89 -10.86 -2.31 -9.49
C GLY A 89 -12.20 -2.74 -8.94
N ASP A 90 -13.27 -2.64 -9.75
CA ASP A 90 -14.65 -2.96 -9.38
C ASP A 90 -14.97 -4.47 -9.41
N VAL A 91 -13.94 -5.31 -9.32
CA VAL A 91 -14.10 -6.75 -9.12
C VAL A 91 -14.66 -6.97 -7.71
N ASN A 92 -15.90 -7.46 -7.63
CA ASN A 92 -16.53 -7.86 -6.35
C ASN A 92 -15.93 -9.18 -5.87
N ALA A 93 -14.74 -9.11 -5.26
CA ALA A 93 -14.05 -10.28 -4.78
C ALA A 93 -14.82 -10.93 -3.61
N PRO A 94 -14.84 -12.26 -3.52
CA PRO A 94 -15.56 -12.97 -2.47
C PRO A 94 -15.00 -12.68 -1.06
N TYR A 95 -13.73 -12.31 -0.98
CA TYR A 95 -12.99 -11.94 0.22
C TYR A 95 -11.75 -11.13 -0.17
N HIS A 96 -11.04 -10.62 0.82
CA HIS A 96 -9.75 -9.98 0.68
C HIS A 96 -8.84 -10.37 1.86
N VAL A 97 -7.54 -10.53 1.60
CA VAL A 97 -6.52 -10.81 2.61
C VAL A 97 -5.49 -9.69 2.63
N ASN A 98 -5.55 -8.80 3.62
CA ASN A 98 -4.54 -7.74 3.80
C ASN A 98 -3.21 -8.34 4.30
N LEU A 99 -2.17 -7.52 4.42
CA LEU A 99 -0.87 -7.99 4.89
C LEU A 99 -0.95 -8.64 6.27
N ILE A 100 -1.62 -8.02 7.24
CA ILE A 100 -1.70 -8.54 8.61
C ILE A 100 -2.35 -9.92 8.66
N ASP A 101 -3.44 -10.12 7.92
CA ASP A 101 -4.10 -11.42 7.79
C ASP A 101 -3.17 -12.44 7.14
N GLY A 102 -2.44 -12.06 6.10
CA GLY A 102 -1.42 -12.88 5.46
C GLY A 102 -0.30 -13.31 6.41
N LEU A 103 0.25 -12.37 7.18
CA LEU A 103 1.32 -12.67 8.15
C LEU A 103 0.81 -13.57 9.30
N ARG A 104 -0.44 -13.37 9.76
CA ARG A 104 -1.10 -14.22 10.74
C ARG A 104 -1.34 -15.64 10.19
N ASN A 105 -1.84 -15.76 8.96
CA ASN A 105 -2.03 -17.03 8.27
C ASN A 105 -0.70 -17.77 8.08
N ALA A 106 0.37 -17.03 7.82
CA ALA A 106 1.72 -17.56 7.75
C ALA A 106 2.33 -17.84 9.13
N GLY A 107 1.65 -17.59 10.25
CA GLY A 107 2.13 -17.92 11.60
C GLY A 107 3.27 -17.05 12.11
N LEU A 108 3.41 -15.82 11.61
CA LEU A 108 4.36 -14.86 12.17
C LEU A 108 3.83 -14.25 13.46
N ARG A 109 4.75 -13.98 14.40
CA ARG A 109 4.45 -13.27 15.64
C ARG A 109 4.54 -11.76 15.39
N LEU A 110 3.43 -11.05 15.59
CA LEU A 110 3.36 -9.61 15.37
C LEU A 110 3.44 -8.86 16.70
N ASN A 111 4.14 -7.72 16.71
CA ASN A 111 4.16 -6.85 17.89
C ASN A 111 2.74 -6.31 18.17
N ALA A 112 2.17 -6.73 19.31
CA ALA A 112 0.77 -6.46 19.63
C ALA A 112 0.48 -4.99 19.98
N GLU A 113 1.45 -4.25 20.52
CA GLU A 113 1.27 -2.83 20.85
C GLU A 113 1.15 -2.00 19.57
N VAL A 114 2.08 -2.18 18.63
CA VAL A 114 2.06 -1.47 17.34
C VAL A 114 0.80 -1.82 16.55
N LEU A 115 0.48 -3.12 16.43
CA LEU A 115 -0.69 -3.56 15.67
C LEU A 115 -2.00 -3.00 16.24
N ARG A 116 -2.18 -3.06 17.57
CA ARG A 116 -3.37 -2.51 18.23
C ARG A 116 -3.49 -0.99 18.05
N SER A 117 -2.37 -0.27 18.06
CA SER A 117 -2.36 1.18 17.78
C SER A 117 -2.94 1.47 16.40
N TYR A 118 -2.49 0.76 15.37
CA TYR A 118 -3.02 0.90 14.01
C TYR A 118 -4.50 0.47 13.91
N GLU A 119 -4.86 -0.70 14.45
CA GLU A 119 -6.26 -1.20 14.46
C GLU A 119 -7.20 -0.21 15.15
N THR A 120 -6.77 0.44 16.23
CA THR A 120 -7.56 1.44 16.94
C THR A 120 -7.65 2.74 16.16
N TRP A 121 -6.53 3.19 15.58
CA TRP A 121 -6.44 4.48 14.90
C TRP A 121 -7.23 4.50 13.58
N THR A 122 -7.18 3.44 12.77
CA THR A 122 -7.89 3.35 11.48
C THR A 122 -9.41 3.24 11.63
N GLN A 123 -9.90 2.83 12.80
CA GLN A 123 -11.33 2.75 13.14
C GLN A 123 -11.91 4.09 13.65
N GLN A 124 -11.07 5.10 13.87
CA GLN A 124 -11.55 6.43 14.24
C GLN A 124 -12.17 7.10 13.02
N GLU A 125 -13.31 7.77 13.19
CA GLU A 125 -14.08 8.41 12.11
C GLU A 125 -13.22 9.30 11.19
N ASP A 126 -12.29 10.08 11.77
CA ASP A 126 -11.44 11.00 11.01
C ASP A 126 -10.29 10.29 10.25
N ASN A 127 -10.03 9.00 10.50
CA ASN A 127 -8.93 8.23 9.91
C ASN A 127 -9.39 7.05 9.06
N MET A 128 -10.69 6.78 8.98
CA MET A 128 -11.24 5.75 8.09
C MET A 128 -10.76 5.97 6.65
N ALA A 129 -10.40 4.90 5.97
CA ALA A 129 -9.97 4.95 4.57
C ALA A 129 -11.10 5.52 3.69
N ASP A 130 -10.85 6.65 3.03
CA ASP A 130 -11.77 7.21 2.04
C ASP A 130 -11.48 6.56 0.70
N HIS A 131 -12.33 5.65 0.25
CA HIS A 131 -12.17 5.00 -1.04
C HIS A 131 -12.57 5.90 -2.22
N GLY A 132 -13.08 7.12 -1.98
CA GLY A 132 -13.45 8.04 -3.05
C GLY A 132 -14.58 7.52 -3.96
N TRP A 133 -14.56 7.97 -5.20
CA TRP A 133 -15.51 7.62 -6.26
C TRP A 133 -14.85 7.82 -7.62
N TRP A 134 -15.56 7.51 -8.71
CA TRP A 134 -15.04 7.56 -10.09
C TRP A 134 -14.21 8.81 -10.40
N GLY A 135 -12.94 8.63 -10.80
CA GLY A 135 -12.00 9.72 -11.11
C GLY A 135 -11.52 10.55 -9.90
N HIS A 136 -11.97 10.23 -8.68
CA HIS A 136 -11.69 10.97 -7.44
C HIS A 136 -11.28 10.08 -6.26
N TRP A 137 -10.75 8.89 -6.54
CA TRP A 137 -10.17 8.00 -5.54
C TRP A 137 -8.91 8.61 -4.87
N PRO A 138 -8.53 8.17 -3.65
CA PRO A 138 -7.23 8.53 -3.09
C PRO A 138 -6.07 8.01 -3.96
N MET A 139 -4.90 8.65 -3.93
CA MET A 139 -3.65 8.08 -4.47
C MET A 139 -2.83 7.38 -3.38
N ASN A 140 -3.08 7.76 -2.12
CA ASN A 140 -2.54 7.19 -0.90
C ASN A 140 -3.56 7.42 0.23
N TYR A 141 -3.35 6.75 1.36
CA TYR A 141 -4.06 7.08 2.59
C TYR A 141 -3.16 7.90 3.53
N PRO A 142 -3.69 8.86 4.30
CA PRO A 142 -2.91 9.58 5.31
C PRO A 142 -2.32 8.62 6.33
N GLU A 143 -1.03 8.69 6.63
CA GLU A 143 -0.34 7.78 7.55
C GLU A 143 -0.60 8.15 9.02
N MET A 144 -0.51 7.16 9.93
CA MET A 144 -0.62 7.39 11.37
C MET A 144 0.67 8.04 11.89
N PRO A 145 0.60 9.19 12.58
CA PRO A 145 1.76 9.75 13.28
C PRO A 145 2.26 8.77 14.36
N LEU A 146 3.56 8.50 14.38
CA LEU A 146 4.14 7.55 15.32
C LEU A 146 4.60 8.24 16.62
N ASP A 147 4.25 7.63 17.76
CA ASP A 147 4.91 7.91 19.03
C ASP A 147 6.29 7.23 19.07
N ALA A 148 7.36 8.02 19.07
CA ALA A 148 8.72 7.51 19.13
C ALA A 148 8.96 6.59 20.34
N ALA A 149 8.31 6.82 21.49
CA ALA A 149 8.46 5.97 22.66
C ALA A 149 7.86 4.57 22.43
N MET A 150 6.71 4.48 21.74
CA MET A 150 6.12 3.21 21.30
C MET A 150 7.05 2.47 20.32
N VAL A 151 7.62 3.18 19.34
CA VAL A 151 8.55 2.57 18.38
C VAL A 151 9.80 2.01 19.08
N GLN A 152 10.35 2.76 20.06
CA GLN A 152 11.48 2.30 20.87
C GLN A 152 11.15 1.07 21.72
N ARG A 153 9.95 1.00 22.32
CA ARG A 153 9.50 -0.21 23.03
C ARG A 153 9.35 -1.39 22.07
N ALA A 154 8.79 -1.17 20.88
CA ALA A 154 8.65 -2.21 19.88
C ALA A 154 10.02 -2.78 19.45
N ALA A 155 11.03 -1.93 19.32
CA ALA A 155 12.41 -2.34 19.00
C ALA A 155 13.08 -3.20 20.09
N GLN A 156 12.54 -3.22 21.32
CA GLN A 156 13.04 -4.08 22.39
C GLN A 156 12.51 -5.52 22.30
N THR A 157 11.38 -5.76 21.63
CA THR A 157 10.76 -7.09 21.55
C THR A 157 10.73 -7.66 20.12
N ALA A 158 10.59 -6.79 19.12
CA ALA A 158 10.59 -7.16 17.71
C ALA A 158 12.01 -7.06 17.12
N ASP A 159 12.38 -8.07 16.35
CA ASP A 159 13.70 -8.14 15.70
C ASP A 159 13.73 -7.36 14.38
N THR A 160 12.59 -7.28 13.69
CA THR A 160 12.46 -6.61 12.40
C THR A 160 11.31 -5.61 12.44
N ALA A 161 11.55 -4.40 11.92
CA ALA A 161 10.49 -3.49 11.53
C ALA A 161 10.14 -3.70 10.06
N LEU A 162 8.86 -3.92 9.77
CA LEU A 162 8.32 -4.05 8.43
C LEU A 162 7.48 -2.81 8.12
N VAL A 163 7.94 -1.94 7.24
CA VAL A 163 7.25 -0.68 6.87
C VAL A 163 6.53 -0.86 5.54
N VAL A 164 5.26 -0.49 5.47
CA VAL A 164 4.46 -0.57 4.24
C VAL A 164 4.16 0.83 3.72
N ILE A 165 4.56 1.11 2.48
CA ILE A 165 4.15 2.31 1.74
C ILE A 165 3.17 1.89 0.65
N GLY A 166 1.99 2.50 0.65
CA GLY A 166 0.90 2.17 -0.28
C GLY A 166 0.61 3.29 -1.26
N ARG A 167 0.39 2.93 -2.53
CA ARG A 167 -0.12 3.84 -3.57
C ARG A 167 -1.17 3.12 -4.41
N ALA A 168 -2.13 3.88 -4.89
CA ALA A 168 -3.07 3.45 -5.91
C ALA A 168 -3.20 4.48 -7.03
N ALA A 169 -3.50 3.97 -8.22
CA ALA A 169 -3.86 4.73 -9.40
C ALA A 169 -5.21 4.21 -9.91
N GLY A 170 -5.80 4.89 -10.89
CA GLY A 170 -7.03 4.42 -11.51
C GLY A 170 -7.39 5.21 -12.75
N GLU A 171 -8.49 4.82 -13.37
CA GLU A 171 -8.98 5.40 -14.62
C GLU A 171 -9.38 6.88 -14.49
N ASP A 172 -9.46 7.56 -15.64
CA ASP A 172 -9.86 8.98 -15.80
C ASP A 172 -9.00 10.04 -15.08
N ARG A 173 -7.89 9.63 -14.46
CA ARG A 173 -6.91 10.56 -13.88
C ARG A 173 -5.51 10.00 -13.93
N GLU A 174 -4.53 10.89 -13.91
CA GLU A 174 -3.12 10.53 -13.84
C GLU A 174 -2.57 10.70 -12.43
N ASN A 175 -1.52 9.95 -12.10
CA ASN A 175 -0.67 10.30 -10.97
C ASN A 175 0.01 11.66 -11.19
N THR A 176 0.30 12.34 -10.10
CA THR A 176 0.86 13.69 -10.11
C THR A 176 2.25 13.72 -9.46
N LEU A 177 3.07 14.70 -9.86
CA LEU A 177 4.38 14.96 -9.28
C LEU A 177 4.26 15.70 -7.93
N THR A 178 3.48 15.13 -7.02
CA THR A 178 3.25 15.69 -5.68
C THR A 178 3.44 14.62 -4.60
N LYS A 179 3.66 15.08 -3.36
CA LYS A 179 3.68 14.21 -2.18
C LYS A 179 2.33 13.49 -2.04
N GLY A 180 2.37 12.20 -1.73
CA GLY A 180 1.18 11.33 -1.67
C GLY A 180 0.75 10.73 -3.03
N SER A 181 1.42 11.10 -4.12
CA SER A 181 1.30 10.43 -5.42
C SER A 181 2.65 9.87 -5.80
N TYR A 182 3.38 10.51 -6.72
CA TYR A 182 4.71 10.06 -7.13
C TYR A 182 5.75 10.15 -5.98
N TYR A 183 5.65 11.13 -5.09
CA TYR A 183 6.58 11.29 -3.97
C TYR A 183 6.00 10.79 -2.65
N LEU A 184 6.88 10.44 -1.69
CA LEU A 184 6.49 10.18 -0.31
C LEU A 184 5.79 11.40 0.31
N THR A 185 4.85 11.16 1.23
CA THR A 185 4.31 12.21 2.11
C THR A 185 5.32 12.58 3.19
N ASP A 186 5.07 13.71 3.86
CA ASP A 186 5.88 14.11 5.01
C ASP A 186 5.68 13.16 6.20
N GLU A 187 4.47 12.63 6.37
CA GLU A 187 4.16 11.64 7.41
C GLU A 187 4.83 10.29 7.15
N GLU A 188 4.91 9.85 5.89
CA GLU A 188 5.63 8.63 5.52
C GLU A 188 7.13 8.76 5.76
N ARG A 189 7.71 9.92 5.44
CA ARG A 189 9.12 10.22 5.76
C ARG A 189 9.35 10.26 7.27
N ALA A 190 8.47 10.91 8.03
CA ALA A 190 8.56 10.95 9.49
C ALA A 190 8.45 9.54 10.12
N MET A 191 7.60 8.68 9.56
CA MET A 191 7.52 7.27 9.96
C MET A 191 8.85 6.55 9.70
N LEU A 192 9.40 6.64 8.48
CA LEU A 192 10.68 6.02 8.13
C LEU A 192 11.82 6.52 9.02
N ASP A 193 11.88 7.83 9.30
CA ASP A 193 12.89 8.42 10.19
C ASP A 193 12.77 7.86 11.61
N THR A 194 11.55 7.77 12.14
CA THR A 194 11.30 7.27 13.50
C THR A 194 11.64 5.78 13.61
N VAL A 195 11.23 4.97 12.63
CA VAL A 195 11.49 3.52 12.61
C VAL A 195 12.97 3.23 12.43
N THR A 196 13.64 3.88 11.47
CA THR A 196 15.08 3.65 11.21
C THR A 196 15.99 4.22 12.30
N ALA A 197 15.50 5.12 13.15
CA ALA A 197 16.21 5.55 14.35
C ALA A 197 16.13 4.53 15.50
N ALA A 198 15.14 3.64 15.51
CA ALA A 198 14.90 2.67 16.57
C ALA A 198 15.32 1.24 16.22
N PHE A 199 15.13 0.83 14.96
CA PHE A 199 15.41 -0.53 14.49
C PHE A 199 16.67 -0.58 13.64
N SER A 200 17.49 -1.60 13.86
CA SER A 200 18.65 -1.92 13.00
C SER A 200 18.30 -2.76 11.78
N ARG A 201 17.16 -3.48 11.82
CA ARG A 201 16.64 -4.27 10.71
C ARG A 201 15.30 -3.71 10.25
N VAL A 202 15.33 -2.96 9.16
CA VAL A 202 14.14 -2.33 8.56
C VAL A 202 13.91 -2.88 7.16
N VAL A 203 12.76 -3.49 6.96
CA VAL A 203 12.30 -3.99 5.66
C VAL A 203 11.19 -3.07 5.17
N VAL A 204 11.29 -2.54 3.95
CA VAL A 204 10.24 -1.72 3.35
C VAL A 204 9.53 -2.49 2.23
N LEU A 205 8.20 -2.49 2.28
CA LEU A 205 7.32 -3.03 1.26
C LEU A 205 6.60 -1.90 0.52
N LEU A 206 6.64 -1.96 -0.80
CA LEU A 206 5.93 -1.03 -1.66
C LEU A 206 4.69 -1.71 -2.27
N ASN A 207 3.53 -1.46 -1.64
CA ASN A 207 2.21 -1.87 -2.13
C ASN A 207 1.69 -0.81 -3.09
N ILE A 208 2.26 -0.80 -4.30
CA ILE A 208 2.06 0.25 -5.30
C ILE A 208 1.55 -0.34 -6.61
N GLY A 209 0.61 0.33 -7.30
CA GLY A 209 0.10 -0.10 -8.61
C GLY A 209 1.00 0.28 -9.79
N ASN A 210 1.90 1.25 -9.59
CA ASN A 210 2.83 1.77 -10.59
C ASN A 210 4.11 2.26 -9.90
N ILE A 211 5.18 2.47 -10.66
CA ILE A 211 6.43 3.04 -10.14
C ILE A 211 6.18 4.43 -9.54
N MET A 212 6.82 4.68 -8.40
CA MET A 212 6.88 5.97 -7.71
C MET A 212 8.34 6.47 -7.64
N ASP A 213 8.57 7.65 -7.07
CA ASP A 213 9.92 8.08 -6.74
C ASP A 213 10.61 7.07 -5.82
N MET A 214 11.87 6.77 -6.15
CA MET A 214 12.71 5.84 -5.40
C MET A 214 14.04 6.49 -4.97
N ALA A 215 14.28 7.77 -5.32
CA ALA A 215 15.50 8.48 -4.94
C ALA A 215 15.62 8.62 -3.41
N TRP A 216 14.49 8.71 -2.69
CA TRP A 216 14.47 8.73 -1.22
C TRP A 216 15.18 7.53 -0.59
N THR A 217 15.26 6.38 -1.27
CA THR A 217 15.94 5.19 -0.74
C THR A 217 17.44 5.43 -0.53
N GLU A 218 18.06 6.29 -1.34
CA GLU A 218 19.46 6.68 -1.19
C GLU A 218 19.70 7.50 0.08
N GLU A 219 18.71 8.28 0.54
CA GLU A 219 18.78 9.08 1.77
C GLU A 219 18.89 8.20 3.02
N TYR A 220 18.25 7.01 2.99
CA TYR A 220 18.31 6.04 4.09
C TYR A 220 19.45 5.03 3.94
N GLY A 221 19.83 4.69 2.70
CA GLY A 221 20.96 3.82 2.40
C GLY A 221 20.90 2.51 3.18
N ASP A 222 21.93 2.23 3.97
CA ASP A 222 22.07 0.99 4.76
C ASP A 222 21.15 0.90 5.98
N LYS A 223 20.41 1.96 6.31
CA LYS A 223 19.33 1.86 7.30
C LYS A 223 18.15 1.01 6.82
N LEU A 224 17.99 0.84 5.50
CA LEU A 224 17.02 -0.07 4.91
C LEU A 224 17.71 -1.39 4.61
N SER A 225 17.38 -2.42 5.38
CA SER A 225 17.97 -3.75 5.26
C SER A 225 17.41 -4.52 4.06
N ALA A 226 16.11 -4.33 3.76
CA ALA A 226 15.51 -4.83 2.54
C ALA A 226 14.45 -3.88 1.96
N LEU A 227 14.25 -3.96 0.64
CA LEU A 227 13.25 -3.20 -0.09
C LEU A 227 12.62 -4.11 -1.15
N MET A 228 11.30 -4.23 -1.13
CA MET A 228 10.57 -5.11 -2.04
C MET A 228 9.32 -4.42 -2.58
N ILE A 229 9.13 -4.46 -3.90
CA ILE A 229 7.86 -4.10 -4.53
C ILE A 229 6.96 -5.34 -4.51
N VAL A 230 5.78 -5.19 -3.92
CA VAL A 230 4.81 -6.28 -3.73
C VAL A 230 3.56 -6.10 -4.60
N TRP A 231 3.49 -5.00 -5.35
CA TRP A 231 2.40 -4.66 -6.24
C TRP A 231 1.02 -4.72 -5.56
N GLN A 232 -0.01 -5.02 -6.33
CA GLN A 232 -1.41 -5.14 -5.92
C GLN A 232 -1.96 -6.43 -6.57
N SER A 233 -1.90 -7.55 -5.87
CA SER A 233 -2.12 -8.89 -6.43
C SER A 233 -3.52 -9.46 -6.14
N GLY A 234 -4.51 -8.59 -5.97
CA GLY A 234 -5.91 -8.96 -5.78
C GLY A 234 -6.18 -9.62 -4.41
N MET A 235 -7.21 -10.45 -4.35
CA MET A 235 -7.79 -10.96 -3.09
C MET A 235 -6.84 -11.77 -2.20
N GLU A 236 -5.75 -12.31 -2.75
CA GLU A 236 -4.76 -13.12 -2.01
C GLU A 236 -3.47 -12.35 -1.69
N SER A 237 -3.44 -11.03 -1.91
CA SER A 237 -2.22 -10.21 -1.80
C SER A 237 -1.44 -10.45 -0.52
N GLY A 238 -2.11 -10.44 0.64
CA GLY A 238 -1.45 -10.65 1.93
C GLY A 238 -0.80 -12.03 2.06
N ASN A 239 -1.48 -13.09 1.61
CA ASN A 239 -0.94 -14.45 1.65
C ASN A 239 0.26 -14.60 0.71
N ALA A 240 0.18 -14.03 -0.50
CA ALA A 240 1.27 -14.04 -1.47
C ALA A 240 2.52 -13.35 -0.93
N VAL A 241 2.35 -12.16 -0.35
CA VAL A 241 3.45 -11.39 0.25
C VAL A 241 4.03 -12.13 1.46
N ALA A 242 3.18 -12.73 2.31
CA ALA A 242 3.64 -13.49 3.46
C ALA A 242 4.44 -14.74 3.08
N ASP A 243 4.12 -15.42 1.97
CA ASP A 243 4.91 -16.54 1.47
C ASP A 243 6.33 -16.12 1.09
N VAL A 244 6.48 -14.97 0.42
CA VAL A 244 7.79 -14.44 0.05
C VAL A 244 8.57 -14.00 1.30
N LEU A 245 7.91 -13.27 2.19
CA LEU A 245 8.53 -12.80 3.43
C LEU A 245 9.00 -13.92 4.35
N THR A 246 8.29 -15.04 4.38
CA THR A 246 8.66 -16.21 5.22
C THR A 246 9.56 -17.22 4.51
N GLY A 247 9.90 -16.98 3.24
CA GLY A 247 10.74 -17.87 2.45
C GLY A 247 10.04 -19.15 1.97
N ASN A 248 8.72 -19.26 2.15
CA ASN A 248 7.93 -20.33 1.53
C ASN A 248 8.01 -20.26 0.00
N VAL A 249 8.11 -19.04 -0.53
CA VAL A 249 8.41 -18.76 -1.94
C VAL A 249 9.65 -17.88 -2.01
N THR A 250 10.60 -18.22 -2.89
CA THR A 250 11.75 -17.34 -3.17
C THR A 250 11.32 -16.26 -4.16
N PRO A 251 11.56 -14.96 -3.89
CA PRO A 251 11.17 -13.90 -4.81
C PRO A 251 11.90 -14.06 -6.15
N CYS A 252 11.13 -14.12 -7.24
CA CYS A 252 11.66 -14.32 -8.59
C CYS A 252 11.28 -13.22 -9.59
N GLY A 253 10.40 -12.30 -9.20
CA GLY A 253 9.96 -11.18 -10.03
C GLY A 253 11.11 -10.27 -10.46
N LYS A 254 10.93 -9.62 -11.61
CA LYS A 254 11.84 -8.62 -12.17
C LYS A 254 11.04 -7.38 -12.55
N LEU A 255 11.70 -6.23 -12.56
CA LEU A 255 11.08 -4.99 -13.01
C LEU A 255 10.68 -5.11 -14.49
N SER A 256 9.42 -4.77 -14.80
CA SER A 256 8.94 -4.56 -16.17
C SER A 256 9.34 -3.19 -16.73
N ASP A 257 9.58 -2.23 -15.84
CA ASP A 257 9.82 -0.83 -16.16
C ASP A 257 11.14 -0.32 -15.56
N THR A 258 11.74 0.66 -16.20
CA THR A 258 12.92 1.35 -15.66
C THR A 258 12.50 2.28 -14.53
N ILE A 259 13.16 2.17 -13.38
CA ILE A 259 13.07 3.16 -12.30
C ILE A 259 14.16 4.20 -12.57
N ALA A 260 13.77 5.37 -13.09
CA ALA A 260 14.70 6.46 -13.34
C ALA A 260 15.01 7.23 -12.04
N ARG A 261 16.16 7.92 -11.99
CA ARG A 261 16.57 8.65 -10.78
C ARG A 261 15.73 9.91 -10.55
N ARG A 262 15.25 10.55 -11.62
CA ARG A 262 14.32 11.67 -11.60
C ARG A 262 13.22 11.44 -12.62
N TYR A 263 12.05 12.03 -12.41
CA TYR A 263 10.95 11.94 -13.37
C TYR A 263 11.34 12.51 -14.75
N GLU A 264 12.14 13.58 -14.77
CA GLU A 264 12.57 14.24 -16.01
C GLU A 264 13.55 13.38 -16.83
N ASP A 265 14.12 12.34 -16.24
CA ASP A 265 15.01 11.41 -16.97
C ASP A 265 14.22 10.44 -17.86
N TYR A 266 12.89 10.32 -17.68
CA TYR A 266 12.04 9.61 -18.63
C TYR A 266 11.91 10.44 -19.93
N PRO A 267 12.13 9.85 -21.12
CA PRO A 267 12.12 10.58 -22.39
C PRO A 267 10.75 11.16 -22.75
N SER A 268 9.67 10.60 -22.19
CA SER A 268 8.30 11.09 -22.39
C SER A 268 7.92 12.26 -21.47
N SER A 269 8.68 12.52 -20.40
CA SER A 269 8.30 13.46 -19.32
C SER A 269 7.99 14.88 -19.81
N ALA A 270 8.70 15.35 -20.84
CA ALA A 270 8.53 16.67 -21.42
C ALA A 270 7.25 16.81 -22.28
N ASN A 271 6.67 15.71 -22.75
CA ASN A 271 5.55 15.70 -23.70
C ASN A 271 4.32 14.92 -23.18
N PHE A 272 4.26 14.62 -21.89
CA PHE A 272 3.17 13.88 -21.26
C PHE A 272 2.19 14.82 -20.55
N GLY A 273 0.90 14.47 -20.52
CA GLY A 273 -0.13 15.20 -19.77
C GLY A 273 -0.52 16.56 -20.37
N GLY A 274 -0.37 16.73 -21.69
CA GLY A 274 -0.76 17.97 -22.38
C GLY A 274 0.17 19.17 -22.16
N LYS A 275 1.40 18.94 -21.66
CA LYS A 275 2.45 19.95 -21.64
C LYS A 275 2.95 20.18 -23.07
N ALA A 276 2.46 21.23 -23.71
CA ALA A 276 2.97 21.78 -24.97
C ALA A 276 3.14 23.29 -24.82
#